data_AF-A0A2A4W9Z4-F1
#
_entry.id   AF-A0A2A4W9Z4-F1
#
_cell.length_a   1.000
_cell.length_b   1.000
_cell.length_c   1.000
_cell.angle_alpha   90.00
_cell.angle_beta   90.00
_cell.angle_gamma   90.00
#
_symmetry.space_group_name_H-M   'P 1'
#
loop_
_entity.id
_entity.type
_entity.pdbx_description
1 polymer ?
#
loop_
_entity_poly.entity_id
_entity_poly.type
_entity_poly.pdbx_seq_one_letter_code
_entity_poly.pdbx_strand_id
1 'polypeptide(L)' 'MDEKSLARNHFFRRLKTENMPKKGCENEIIAVDAIRDYIYKYYNSIRPHHHNLGLSPNEKEAYYWATFNSMARKG' A
#
# COMPACT_ATOMS: atom_id res chain seq x y z
N MET A 1 -3.90 -6.75 -21.09
CA MET A 1 -4.52 -6.13 -19.91
C MET A 1 -3.50 -5.16 -19.33
N ASP A 2 -3.83 -3.88 -19.17
CA ASP A 2 -2.84 -2.87 -18.78
C ASP A 2 -2.55 -2.89 -17.26
N GLU A 3 -1.37 -2.39 -16.88
CA GLU A 3 -0.88 -2.35 -15.51
C GLU A 3 -1.80 -1.55 -14.56
N LYS A 4 -2.43 -0.46 -15.05
CA LYS A 4 -3.37 0.33 -14.25
C LYS A 4 -4.65 -0.44 -13.97
N SER A 5 -5.13 -1.23 -14.93
CA SER A 5 -6.26 -2.14 -14.73
C SER A 5 -5.94 -3.26 -13.74
N LEU A 6 -4.71 -3.76 -13.71
CA LEU A 6 -4.28 -4.76 -12.74
C LEU A 6 -4.21 -4.17 -11.32
N ALA A 7 -3.57 -3.01 -11.17
CA ALA A 7 -3.44 -2.32 -9.88
C ALA A 7 -4.82 -2.00 -9.25
N ARG A 8 -5.75 -1.49 -10.06
CA ARG A 8 -7.13 -1.22 -9.64
C ARG A 8 -7.85 -2.49 -9.18
N ASN A 9 -7.74 -3.59 -9.92
CA ASN A 9 -8.35 -4.86 -9.54
C ASN A 9 -7.74 -5.44 -8.26
N HIS A 10 -6.43 -5.28 -8.06
CA HIS A 10 -5.77 -5.70 -6.82
C HIS A 10 -6.23 -4.90 -5.61
N PHE A 11 -6.35 -3.57 -5.75
CA PHE A 11 -6.84 -2.70 -4.67
C PHE A 11 -8.25 -3.10 -4.23
N PHE A 12 -9.21 -3.15 -5.16
CA PHE A 12 -10.60 -3.46 -4.79
C PHE A 12 -10.77 -4.89 -4.29
N ARG A 13 -10.01 -5.85 -4.83
CA ARG A 13 -10.02 -7.23 -4.32
C ARG A 13 -9.55 -7.27 -2.87
N ARG A 14 -8.41 -6.66 -2.55
CA ARG A 14 -7.88 -6.67 -1.18
C ARG A 14 -8.74 -5.87 -0.21
N LEU A 15 -9.27 -4.72 -0.61
CA LEU A 15 -10.22 -3.95 0.19
C LEU A 15 -11.40 -4.84 0.63
N LYS A 16 -11.99 -5.58 -0.32
CA LYS A 16 -13.11 -6.49 -0.04
C LYS A 16 -12.75 -7.65 0.89
N THR A 17 -11.52 -8.18 0.83
CA THR A 17 -11.13 -9.37 1.62
C THR A 17 -10.49 -9.05 2.96
N GLU A 18 -9.75 -7.95 3.05
CA GLU A 18 -8.93 -7.60 4.23
C GLU A 18 -9.66 -6.67 5.19
N ASN A 19 -10.53 -5.78 4.70
CA ASN A 19 -11.01 -4.65 5.50
C ASN A 19 -12.54 -4.46 5.49
N MET A 20 -13.24 -4.87 4.42
CA MET A 20 -14.70 -4.78 4.41
C MET A 20 -15.34 -5.79 5.38
N PRO A 21 -16.41 -5.42 6.10
CA PRO A 21 -17.15 -6.34 6.97
C PRO A 21 -17.73 -7.52 6.17
N LYS A 22 -17.52 -8.75 6.65
CA LYS A 22 -17.99 -9.97 5.96
C LYS A 22 -19.51 -10.07 5.84
N LYS A 23 -20.25 -9.48 6.79
CA LYS A 23 -21.71 -9.45 6.79
C LYS A 23 -22.30 -8.24 6.04
N GLY A 24 -21.44 -7.44 5.39
CA GLY A 24 -21.81 -6.16 4.80
C GLY A 24 -21.73 -5.01 5.80
N CYS A 25 -21.83 -3.79 5.28
CA CYS A 25 -21.86 -2.57 6.10
C CYS A 25 -23.29 -2.29 6.54
N GLU A 26 -23.50 -2.10 7.84
CA GLU A 26 -24.83 -1.82 8.40
C GLU A 26 -25.38 -0.46 7.97
N ASN A 27 -24.49 0.51 7.74
CA ASN A 27 -24.81 1.83 7.23
C ASN A 27 -23.63 2.43 6.46
N GLU A 28 -23.89 3.55 5.78
CA GLU A 28 -22.91 4.27 4.97
C GLU A 28 -21.71 4.76 5.78
N ILE A 29 -21.90 5.21 7.02
CA ILE A 29 -20.83 5.73 7.87
C ILE A 29 -19.76 4.67 8.11
N ILE A 30 -20.19 3.45 8.49
CA ILE A 30 -19.28 2.32 8.71
C ILE A 30 -18.55 1.94 7.41
N ALA A 31 -19.23 2.02 6.26
CA ALA A 31 -18.60 1.74 4.98
C ALA A 31 -17.52 2.78 4.64
N VAL A 32 -17.82 4.07 4.81
CA VAL A 32 -16.88 5.17 4.54
C VAL A 32 -15.66 5.07 5.46
N ASP A 33 -15.87 4.83 6.75
CA ASP A 33 -14.77 4.72 7.70
C ASP A 33 -13.90 3.50 7.41
N ALA A 34 -14.48 2.35 7.07
CA ALA A 34 -13.70 1.19 6.65
C ALA A 34 -12.84 1.50 5.40
N ILE A 35 -13.41 2.11 4.36
CA ILE A 35 -12.66 2.47 3.15
C ILE A 35 -11.54 3.47 3.47
N ARG A 36 -11.83 4.50 4.27
CA ARG A 36 -10.85 5.51 4.69
C ARG A 36 -9.69 4.86 5.43
N ASP A 37 -9.99 4.01 6.41
CA ASP A 37 -8.98 3.26 7.17
C ASP A 37 -8.11 2.40 6.26
N TYR A 38 -8.72 1.73 5.28
CA TYR A 38 -7.98 0.90 4.33
C TYR A 38 -7.02 1.73 3.48
N ILE A 39 -7.48 2.86 2.94
CA ILE A 39 -6.65 3.77 2.14
C ILE A 39 -5.45 4.25 2.96
N TYR A 40 -5.69 4.69 4.20
CA TYR A 40 -4.62 5.13 5.10
C TYR A 40 -3.61 4.03 5.41
N LYS A 41 -4.05 2.78 5.56
CA LYS A 41 -3.16 1.63 5.80
C LYS A 41 -2.42 1.19 4.54
N TYR A 42 -3.10 1.18 3.40
CA TYR A 42 -2.58 0.69 2.11
C TYR A 42 -1.53 1.63 1.52
N TYR A 43 -1.76 2.94 1.60
CA TYR A 43 -0.83 3.96 1.11
C TYR A 43 0.05 4.56 2.23
N ASN A 44 0.16 3.89 3.38
CA ASN A 44 0.95 4.43 4.49
C ASN A 44 2.45 4.44 4.17
N SER A 45 2.99 5.60 3.81
CA SER A 45 4.39 5.77 3.47
C SER A 45 5.37 5.64 4.65
N ILE A 46 4.87 5.63 5.89
CA ILE A 46 5.67 5.65 7.12
C ILE A 46 5.61 4.29 7.86
N ARG A 47 4.66 3.40 7.52
CA ARG A 47 4.51 2.13 8.23
C ARG A 47 5.53 1.09 7.75
N PRO A 48 6.27 0.43 8.66
CA PRO A 48 7.09 -0.74 8.38
C PRO A 48 6.34 -1.82 7.58
N HIS A 49 6.94 -2.29 6.50
CA HIS A 49 6.34 -3.33 5.65
C HIS A 49 7.26 -4.56 5.53
N HIS A 50 6.69 -5.76 5.70
CA HIS A 50 7.45 -7.01 5.67
C HIS A 50 8.21 -7.22 4.35
N HIS A 51 7.58 -6.90 3.21
CA HIS A 51 8.22 -6.99 1.89
C HIS A 51 9.37 -5.97 1.70
N ASN A 52 9.41 -4.94 2.54
CA ASN A 52 10.47 -3.92 2.54
C ASN A 52 11.54 -4.22 3.61
N LEU A 53 11.60 -5.46 4.11
CA LEU A 53 12.49 -5.88 5.22
C LEU A 53 12.21 -5.10 6.52
N GLY A 54 10.96 -4.75 6.76
CA GLY A 54 10.56 -3.95 7.91
C GLY A 54 10.76 -2.44 7.72
N LEU A 55 11.29 -1.98 6.59
CA LEU A 55 11.34 -0.55 6.27
C LEU A 55 9.96 -0.05 5.83
N SER A 56 9.67 1.21 6.10
CA SER A 56 8.57 1.91 5.46
C SER A 56 8.82 2.10 3.96
N PRO A 57 7.78 2.36 3.14
CA PRO A 57 7.96 2.71 1.73
C PRO A 57 8.97 3.87 1.52
N ASN A 58 8.89 4.93 2.31
CA ASN A 58 9.80 6.08 2.21
C ASN A 58 11.26 5.68 2.55
N GLU A 59 11.46 4.91 3.61
CA GLU A 59 12.81 4.43 3.98
C GLU A 59 13.38 3.49 2.92
N LYS A 60 12.54 2.62 2.34
CA LYS A 60 12.95 1.71 1.27
C LYS A 60 13.35 2.48 0.01
N GLU A 61 12.59 3.52 -0.34
CA GLU A 61 12.91 4.40 -1.47
C GLU A 61 14.19 5.20 -1.23
N ALA A 62 14.36 5.79 -0.03
CA ALA A 62 15.58 6.48 0.36
C ALA A 62 16.81 5.55 0.29
N TYR A 63 16.68 4.32 0.78
CA TYR A 63 17.72 3.29 0.68
C TYR A 63 18.06 2.95 -0.78
N TYR A 64 17.05 2.81 -1.64
CA TYR A 64 17.25 2.56 -3.06
C TYR A 64 18.06 3.70 -3.70
N TRP A 65 17.68 4.96 -3.49
CA TRP A 65 18.37 6.11 -4.06
C TRP A 65 19.80 6.25 -3.57
N ALA A 66 20.05 6.02 -2.28
CA ALA A 66 21.40 6.04 -1.73
C ALA A 66 22.30 4.96 -2.36
N THR A 67 21.76 3.75 -2.53
CA THR A 67 22.47 2.62 -3.14
C THR A 67 22.73 2.86 -4.62
N PHE A 68 21.72 3.33 -5.36
CA PHE A 68 21.83 3.67 -6.77
C PHE A 68 22.91 4.73 -7.03
N ASN A 69 22.89 5.83 -6.29
CA ASN A 69 23.90 6.90 -6.40
C ASN A 69 25.31 6.41 -6.03
N SER A 70 25.43 5.51 -5.06
CA SER A 70 26.70 4.90 -4.68
C SER A 70 27.28 4.04 -5.81
N MET A 71 26.45 3.24 -6.49
CA MET A 71 26.86 2.45 -7.64
C MET A 71 27.25 3.33 -8.84
N ALA A 72 26.46 4.37 -9.11
CA ALA A 72 26.74 5.30 -10.22
C ALA A 72 28.07 6.06 -10.07
N ARG A 73 28.55 6.28 -8.84
CA ARG A 73 29.84 6.94 -8.57
C ARG A 73 31.06 6.00 -8.65
N LYS A 74 30.84 4.69 -8.68
CA LYS A 74 31.90 3.67 -8.68
C LYS A 74 32.20 3.09 -10.07
N GLY A 75 31.42 3.46 -11.10
CA GLY A 75 31.70 3.16 -12.51
C GLY A 75 32.28 4.38 -13.21
#